data_AF-A0A7Y3T441-F1
#
_entry.id   AF-A0A7Y3T441-F1
#
_cell.length_a   1.000
_cell.length_b   1.000
_cell.length_c   1.000
_cell.angle_alpha   90.00
_cell.angle_beta   90.00
_cell.angle_gamma   90.00
#
_symmetry.space_group_name_H-M   'P 1'
#
loop_
_entity.id
_entity.type
_entity.pdbx_description
1 polymer ?
#
loop_
_entity_poly.entity_id
_entity_poly.type
_entity_poly.pdbx_seq_one_letter_code
_entity_poly.pdbx_strand_id
1 'polypeptide(L)' 'MMMVQQSAPLVNLPLFLVPELAEIERLQTERNTLQRRIHSLRPHCHKRVELEARLRLVTAQQLALSAQIGRQH' A
#
# COMPACT_ATOMS: atom_id res chain seq x y z
N MET A 1 -17.19 -5.27 37.14
CA MET A 1 -17.90 -5.57 35.88
C MET A 1 -18.33 -4.25 35.26
N MET A 2 -17.73 -3.84 34.15
CA MET A 2 -18.24 -2.76 33.31
C MET A 2 -18.43 -3.31 31.90
N MET A 3 -19.66 -3.19 31.41
CA MET A 3 -20.06 -3.50 30.04
C MET A 3 -19.45 -2.45 29.11
N VAL A 4 -18.48 -2.87 28.29
CA VAL A 4 -17.98 -2.05 27.19
C VAL A 4 -19.05 -2.07 26.10
N GLN A 5 -19.71 -0.93 25.87
CA GLN A 5 -20.61 -0.77 24.74
C GLN A 5 -19.80 -0.95 23.44
N GLN A 6 -20.12 -2.01 22.71
CA GLN A 6 -19.63 -2.24 21.36
C GLN A 6 -20.31 -1.22 20.44
N SER A 7 -19.63 -0.11 20.15
CA SER A 7 -19.93 0.69 18.98
C SER A 7 -19.59 -0.17 17.75
N ALA A 8 -20.62 -0.78 17.15
CA ALA A 8 -20.47 -1.47 15.88
C ALA A 8 -19.88 -0.49 14.84
N PRO A 9 -18.71 -0.76 14.25
CA PRO A 9 -18.22 0.06 13.16
C PRO A 9 -19.21 -0.06 12.01
N LEU A 10 -19.64 1.07 11.45
CA LEU A 10 -20.47 1.12 10.26
C LEU A 10 -19.73 0.41 9.14
N VAL A 11 -20.16 -0.83 8.96
CA VAL A 11 -19.69 -1.83 8.02
C VAL A 11 -19.66 -1.23 6.62
N ASN A 12 -18.44 -1.11 6.09
CA ASN A 12 -18.09 -1.53 4.74
C ASN A 12 -19.14 -1.17 3.68
N LEU A 13 -19.05 0.03 3.09
CA LEU A 13 -19.72 0.34 1.82
C LEU A 13 -18.83 -0.20 0.70
N PRO A 14 -19.05 -1.44 0.20
CA PRO A 14 -18.12 -2.10 -0.72
C PRO A 14 -17.97 -1.31 -2.03
N LEU A 15 -18.96 -0.49 -2.41
CA LEU A 15 -18.98 0.26 -3.65
C LEU A 15 -18.09 1.50 -3.65
N PHE A 16 -17.86 2.13 -2.48
CA PHE A 16 -17.00 3.32 -2.37
C PHE A 16 -15.54 2.98 -2.07
N LEU A 17 -15.23 1.72 -1.78
CA LEU A 17 -13.87 1.22 -1.53
C LEU A 17 -13.22 0.54 -2.74
N VAL A 18 -14.02 0.16 -3.75
CA VAL A 18 -13.50 -0.52 -4.96
C VAL A 18 -12.35 0.24 -5.63
N PRO A 19 -12.40 1.57 -5.85
CA PRO A 19 -11.33 2.25 -6.55
C PRO A 19 -10.05 2.35 -5.72
N GLU A 20 -10.14 2.59 -4.41
CA GLU A 20 -8.98 2.67 -3.52
C GLU A 20 -8.34 1.30 -3.32
N LEU A 21 -9.14 0.23 -3.20
CA LEU A 21 -8.64 -1.14 -3.13
C LEU A 21 -7.95 -1.54 -4.44
N ALA A 22 -8.53 -1.20 -5.60
CA ALA A 22 -7.90 -1.43 -6.89
C ALA A 22 -6.57 -0.67 -7.03
N GLU A 23 -6.48 0.54 -6.49
CA GLU A 23 -5.25 1.32 -6.51
C GLU A 23 -4.18 0.74 -5.56
N ILE A 24 -4.58 0.22 -4.39
CA ILE A 24 -3.67 -0.55 -3.52
C ILE A 24 -3.13 -1.78 -4.25
N GLU A 25 -3.97 -2.52 -4.98
CA GLU A 25 -3.53 -3.69 -5.76
C GLU A 25 -2.56 -3.31 -6.89
N ARG A 26 -2.78 -2.18 -7.56
CA ARG A 26 -1.87 -1.65 -8.58
C ARG A 26 -0.51 -1.30 -7.99
N LEU A 27 -0.49 -0.53 -6.90
CA LEU A 27 0.75 -0.17 -6.19
C LEU A 27 1.49 -1.42 -5.68
N GLN A 28 0.74 -2.40 -5.19
CA GLN A 28 1.26 -3.70 -4.74
C GLN A 28 1.91 -4.49 -5.90
N THR A 29 1.31 -4.45 -7.08
CA THR A 29 1.85 -5.09 -8.29
C THR A 29 3.11 -4.39 -8.79
N GLU A 30 3.13 -3.05 -8.77
CA GLU A 30 4.32 -2.27 -9.13
C GLU A 30 5.48 -2.56 -8.16
N ARG A 31 5.20 -2.59 -6.86
CA ARG A 31 6.18 -2.94 -5.81
C ARG A 31 6.83 -4.30 -6.08
N ASN A 32 6.00 -5.32 -6.33
CA ASN A 32 6.48 -6.68 -6.62
C ASN A 32 7.34 -6.72 -7.89
N THR A 33 6.96 -5.96 -8.92
CA THR A 33 7.73 -5.84 -10.17
C THR A 33 9.09 -5.17 -9.94
N LEU A 34 9.13 -4.08 -9.18
CA LEU A 34 10.36 -3.38 -8.81
C LEU A 34 11.28 -4.28 -7.98
N GLN A 35 10.74 -5.01 -7.00
CA GLN A 35 11.50 -5.96 -6.20
C GLN A 35 12.16 -7.04 -7.08
N ARG A 36 11.41 -7.68 -7.98
CA ARG A 36 11.97 -8.67 -8.92
C ARG A 36 13.11 -8.08 -9.76
N ARG A 37 12.95 -6.85 -10.26
CA ARG A 37 13.99 -6.15 -11.04
C ARG A 37 15.23 -5.80 -10.20
N ILE A 38 15.05 -5.38 -8.96
CA ILE A 38 16.17 -5.10 -8.04
C ILE A 38 16.96 -6.39 -7.77
N HIS A 39 16.25 -7.50 -7.51
CA HIS A 39 16.87 -8.80 -7.24
C HIS A 39 17.63 -9.38 -8.45
N SER A 40 17.22 -9.08 -9.68
CA SER A 40 17.93 -9.53 -10.88
C SER A 40 19.14 -8.67 -11.24
N LEU A 41 19.34 -7.51 -10.60
CA LEU A 41 20.47 -6.63 -10.84
C LEU A 41 21.66 -6.94 -9.91
N ARG A 42 22.87 -6.72 -10.44
CA ARG A 42 24.10 -6.82 -9.65
C ARG A 42 24.08 -5.82 -8.48
N PRO A 43 24.70 -6.18 -7.33
CA PRO A 43 24.96 -5.24 -6.25
C PRO A 43 25.67 -3.98 -6.77
N HIS A 44 25.40 -2.83 -6.14
CA HIS A 44 26.07 -1.54 -6.38
C HIS A 44 25.99 -0.94 -7.80
N CYS A 45 25.10 -1.43 -8.68
CA CYS A 45 24.86 -0.74 -9.95
C CYS A 45 23.93 0.48 -9.75
N HIS A 46 24.22 1.59 -10.44
CA HIS A 46 23.43 2.83 -10.34
C HIS A 46 21.93 2.60 -10.60
N LYS A 47 21.61 1.78 -11.59
CA LYS A 47 20.23 1.38 -11.91
C LYS A 47 19.51 0.71 -10.75
N ARG A 48 20.21 -0.07 -9.91
CA ARG A 48 19.62 -0.69 -8.73
C ARG A 48 19.26 0.36 -7.68
N VAL A 49 20.14 1.34 -7.46
CA VAL A 49 19.88 2.45 -6.53
C VAL A 49 18.66 3.26 -6.96
N GLU A 50 18.53 3.54 -8.26
CA GLU A 50 17.35 4.22 -8.81
C GLU A 50 16.06 3.43 -8.59
N LEU A 51 16.09 2.12 -8.83
CA LEU A 51 14.93 1.25 -8.60
C LEU A 51 14.58 1.12 -7.11
N GLU A 52 15.56 1.08 -6.23
CA GLU A 52 15.36 1.10 -4.78
C GLU A 52 14.73 2.43 -4.31
N ALA A 53 15.15 3.56 -4.87
CA ALA A 53 14.53 4.86 -4.61
C ALA A 53 13.06 4.87 -5.08
N ARG A 54 12.79 4.36 -6.29
CA ARG A 54 11.43 4.24 -6.81
C ARG A 54 10.57 3.30 -5.95
N LEU A 55 11.12 2.19 -5.48
CA LEU A 55 10.43 1.26 -4.58
C LEU A 55 9.97 1.95 -3.29
N ARG A 56 10.82 2.82 -2.72
CA ARG A 56 10.48 3.60 -1.52
C ARG A 56 9.33 4.57 -1.78
N LEU A 57 9.32 5.24 -2.94
CA LEU A 57 8.24 6.15 -3.33
C LEU A 57 6.90 5.42 -3.46
N VAL A 58 6.87 4.29 -4.17
CA VAL A 58 5.66 3.45 -4.32
C VAL A 58 5.16 2.96 -2.96
N THR A 59 6.08 2.55 -2.08
CA THR A 59 5.74 2.12 -0.72
C THR A 59 5.12 3.26 0.10
N ALA A 60 5.69 4.47 0.01
CA ALA A 60 5.15 5.65 0.69
C ALA A 60 3.74 5.99 0.18
N GLN A 61 3.49 5.88 -1.12
CA GLN A 61 2.16 6.08 -1.71
C GLN A 61 1.16 5.04 -1.19
N GLN A 62 1.55 3.77 -1.13
CA GLN A 62 0.70 2.69 -0.60
C GLN A 62 0.31 2.94 0.87
N LEU A 63 1.27 3.37 1.69
CA LEU A 63 1.03 3.71 3.10
C LEU A 63 0.14 4.94 3.25
N ALA A 64 0.36 5.98 2.44
CA ALA A 64 -0.46 7.19 2.48
C ALA A 64 -1.92 6.90 2.12
N LEU A 65 -2.15 6.09 1.07
CA LEU A 65 -3.49 5.67 0.65
C LEU A 65 -4.16 4.79 1.72
N SER A 66 -3.42 3.85 2.29
CA SER A 66 -3.92 2.98 3.37
C SER A 66 -4.31 3.80 4.61
N ALA A 67 -3.50 4.80 4.97
CA ALA A 67 -3.80 5.72 6.07
C ALA A 67 -4.99 6.64 5.77
N GLN A 68 -5.21 7.00 4.50
CA GLN A 68 -6.38 7.78 4.08
C GLN A 68 -7.66 6.95 4.24
N ILE A 69 -7.69 5.72 3.73
CA ILE A 69 -8.82 4.80 3.91
C ILE A 69 -9.12 4.61 5.40
N GLY A 70 -8.08 4.33 6.20
CA GLY A 70 -8.25 4.12 7.65
C GLY A 70 -8.70 5.35 8.44
N ARG A 71 -8.62 6.57 7.89
CA ARG A 71 -9.19 7.79 8.50
C ARG A 71 -10.63 8.08 8.06
N GLN A 72 -11.07 7.49 6.96
CA GLN A 72 -12.42 7.68 6.42
C GLN A 72 -13.44 6.69 7.00
N HIS A 73 -12.97 5.68 7.73
CA HIS A 73 -13.77 4.70 8.47
C HIS A 73 -13.65 4.90 9.98
#